data_AF-A0A9W4KUB7-F1
#
_entry.id   AF-A0A9W4KUB7-F1
#
_cell.length_a   1.000
_cell.length_b   1.000
_cell.length_c   1.000
_cell.angle_alpha   90.00
_cell.angle_beta   90.00
_cell.angle_gamma   90.00
#
_symmetry.space_group_name_H-M   'P 1'
#
loop_
_entity.id
_entity.type
_entity.pdbx_description
1 polymer ?
#
loop_
_entity_poly.entity_id
_entity_poly.type
_entity_poly.pdbx_seq_one_letter_code
_entity_poly.pdbx_strand_id
1 'polypeptide(L)'
;MEQQNSFNSLQQSTGFMKQPPEMVSVKDSLYLTDMLAWNLNAVKKAHFFATQCKDPQIIDALNRCGLMHQRHYDTILKHLNPDQNQGQQQYQ
;
A
#
# COMPACT_ATOMS: atom_id res chain seq x y z
N MET A 1 -53.47 -22.77 -12.70
CA MET A 1 -52.65 -21.87 -13.55
C MET A 1 -51.82 -21.01 -12.63
N GLU A 2 -50.72 -21.58 -12.15
CA GLU A 2 -49.67 -20.86 -11.42
C GLU A 2 -48.53 -20.65 -12.41
N GLN A 3 -48.21 -19.40 -12.74
CA GLN A 3 -46.83 -19.07 -13.04
C GLN A 3 -46.56 -17.64 -12.62
N GLN A 4 -46.05 -17.57 -11.40
CA GLN A 4 -45.65 -16.38 -10.68
C GLN A 4 -44.30 -15.89 -11.21
N ASN A 5 -44.31 -14.61 -11.58
CA ASN A 5 -43.15 -13.76 -11.74
C ASN A 5 -42.13 -13.98 -10.61
N SER A 6 -40.92 -14.39 -10.94
CA SER A 6 -39.76 -14.34 -10.03
C SER A 6 -38.47 -14.18 -10.84
N PHE A 7 -38.32 -13.00 -11.43
CA PHE A 7 -37.04 -12.55 -11.96
C PHE A 7 -36.83 -11.06 -11.62
N ASN A 8 -36.80 -10.76 -10.32
CA ASN A 8 -36.37 -9.46 -9.83
C ASN A 8 -35.96 -9.57 -8.35
N SER A 9 -34.70 -9.90 -8.10
CA SER A 9 -33.99 -9.59 -6.84
C SER A 9 -32.48 -9.84 -6.94
N LEU A 10 -31.82 -9.13 -7.87
CA LEU A 10 -30.42 -8.77 -7.68
C LEU A 10 -30.34 -7.23 -7.55
N GLN A 11 -30.97 -6.74 -6.49
CA GLN A 11 -30.68 -5.39 -6.00
C GLN A 11 -29.38 -5.49 -5.21
N GLN A 12 -28.27 -5.33 -5.94
CA GLN A 12 -26.93 -5.29 -5.40
C GLN A 12 -26.83 -4.07 -4.47
N SER A 13 -26.95 -4.33 -3.17
CA SER A 13 -26.67 -3.39 -2.11
C SER A 13 -25.18 -3.05 -2.19
N THR A 14 -24.87 -1.88 -2.73
CA THR A 14 -23.57 -1.22 -2.57
C THR A 14 -23.43 -0.75 -1.12
N GLY A 15 -23.30 -1.71 -0.21
CA GLY A 15 -22.93 -1.44 1.17
C GLY A 15 -21.51 -0.90 1.21
N PHE A 16 -21.31 0.20 1.93
CA PHE A 16 -19.96 0.65 2.30
C PHE A 16 -19.24 -0.48 3.02
N MET A 17 -18.14 -0.97 2.44
CA MET A 17 -17.31 -1.99 3.09
C MET A 17 -16.63 -1.37 4.31
N LYS A 18 -16.94 -1.88 5.51
CA LYS A 18 -16.33 -1.43 6.77
C LYS A 18 -14.87 -1.89 6.92
N GLN A 19 -14.49 -2.96 6.24
CA GLN A 19 -13.15 -3.54 6.26
C GLN A 19 -12.80 -4.10 4.89
N PRO A 20 -11.51 -4.08 4.50
CA PRO A 20 -11.07 -4.69 3.25
C PRO A 20 -11.28 -6.21 3.27
N PRO A 21 -11.47 -6.85 2.09
CA PRO A 21 -11.48 -8.30 1.96
C PRO A 21 -10.14 -8.92 2.43
N GLU A 22 -10.17 -10.17 2.93
CA GLU A 22 -8.95 -10.87 3.37
C GLU A 22 -8.06 -11.33 2.20
N MET A 23 -8.65 -11.53 1.02
CA MET A 23 -7.91 -11.97 -0.16
C MET A 23 -7.44 -10.75 -0.98
N VAL A 24 -6.14 -10.72 -1.27
CA VAL A 24 -5.54 -9.81 -2.25
C VAL A 24 -5.88 -10.33 -3.65
N SER A 25 -6.63 -9.56 -4.44
CA SER A 25 -6.93 -9.93 -5.82
C SER A 25 -5.70 -9.72 -6.72
N VAL A 26 -5.72 -10.28 -7.93
CA VAL A 26 -4.66 -10.03 -8.93
C VAL A 26 -4.50 -8.53 -9.22
N LYS A 27 -5.60 -7.78 -9.26
CA LYS A 27 -5.56 -6.32 -9.49
C LYS A 27 -4.86 -5.62 -8.33
N ASP A 28 -5.16 -6.01 -7.09
CA ASP A 28 -4.52 -5.45 -5.90
C ASP A 28 -3.02 -5.75 -5.89
N SER A 29 -2.62 -6.98 -6.23
CA SER A 29 -1.20 -7.38 -6.33
C SER A 29 -0.42 -6.54 -7.35
N LEU A 30 -1.04 -6.20 -8.49
CA LEU A 30 -0.42 -5.31 -9.48
C LEU A 30 -0.22 -3.90 -8.90
N TYR A 31 -1.24 -3.32 -8.28
CA TYR A 31 -1.12 -2.00 -7.65
C TYR A 31 -0.11 -1.98 -6.51
N LEU A 32 -0.06 -3.01 -5.67
CA LEU A 32 0.92 -3.13 -4.58
C LEU A 32 2.35 -3.22 -5.12
N THR A 33 2.54 -3.97 -6.22
CA THR A 33 3.83 -4.05 -6.91
C THR A 33 4.27 -2.69 -7.44
N ASP A 34 3.36 -1.95 -8.10
CA ASP A 34 3.64 -0.60 -8.59
C ASP A 34 3.98 0.35 -7.44
N MET A 35 3.22 0.34 -6.34
CA MET A 35 3.48 1.17 -5.16
C MET A 35 4.85 0.87 -4.55
N LEU A 36 5.25 -0.39 -4.46
CA LEU A 36 6.58 -0.77 -3.98
C LEU A 36 7.67 -0.26 -4.93
N ALA A 37 7.51 -0.45 -6.25
CA ALA A 37 8.46 0.00 -7.25
C ALA A 37 8.62 1.53 -7.25
N TRP A 38 7.51 2.27 -7.16
CA TRP A 38 7.52 3.73 -7.13
C TRP A 38 8.22 4.27 -5.89
N ASN A 39 7.93 3.73 -4.70
CA ASN A 39 8.61 4.17 -3.48
C ASN A 39 10.11 3.86 -3.53
N LEU A 40 10.51 2.65 -3.94
CA LEU A 40 11.93 2.29 -4.05
C LEU A 40 12.68 3.20 -5.04
N ASN A 41 12.08 3.46 -6.20
CA ASN A 41 12.66 4.36 -7.20
C ASN A 41 12.77 5.79 -6.68
N ALA A 42 11.77 6.28 -5.95
CA ALA A 42 11.77 7.61 -5.36
C ALA A 42 12.88 7.74 -4.30
N VAL A 43 13.06 6.76 -3.41
CA VAL A 43 14.17 6.73 -2.42
C VAL A 43 15.52 6.84 -3.14
N LYS A 44 15.76 5.98 -4.14
CA LYS A 44 17.03 5.96 -4.89
C LYS A 44 17.30 7.28 -5.59
N LYS A 45 16.29 7.89 -6.22
CA LYS A 45 16.44 9.17 -6.92
C LYS A 45 16.64 10.32 -5.95
N ALA A 46 15.90 10.37 -4.84
CA ALA A 46 16.05 11.39 -3.82
C ALA A 46 17.47 11.38 -3.24
N HIS A 47 17.98 10.19 -2.89
CA HIS A 47 19.35 10.04 -2.42
C HIS A 47 20.37 10.45 -3.50
N PHE A 48 20.21 9.95 -4.74
CA PHE A 48 21.09 10.30 -5.84
C PHE A 48 21.18 11.82 -6.03
N PHE A 49 20.05 12.53 -6.13
CA PHE A 49 20.08 13.98 -6.33
C PHE A 49 20.60 14.75 -5.11
N ALA A 50 20.39 14.25 -3.89
CA ALA A 50 20.97 14.88 -2.70
C ALA A 50 22.51 14.91 -2.78
N THR A 51 23.15 13.90 -3.39
CA THR A 51 24.60 13.89 -3.63
C THR A 51 25.09 14.88 -4.70
N GLN A 52 24.19 15.38 -5.55
CA GLN A 52 24.52 16.28 -6.66
C GLN A 52 24.23 17.76 -6.35
N CYS A 53 23.47 18.03 -5.29
CA CYS A 53 23.12 19.38 -4.87
C CYS A 53 24.20 20.00 -3.97
N LYS A 54 24.27 21.33 -3.97
CA LYS A 54 25.14 22.11 -3.09
C LYS A 54 24.37 22.91 -2.04
N ASP A 55 23.12 23.24 -2.33
CA ASP A 55 22.26 23.99 -1.42
C ASP A 55 21.81 23.09 -0.25
N PRO A 56 22.14 23.44 1.01
CA PRO A 56 21.78 22.63 2.17
C PRO A 56 20.26 22.41 2.35
N GLN A 57 19.42 23.39 1.98
CA GLN A 57 17.97 23.27 2.11
C GLN A 57 17.41 22.27 1.09
N ILE A 58 17.96 22.26 -0.12
CA ILE A 58 17.56 21.28 -1.15
C ILE A 58 18.00 19.87 -0.73
N ILE A 59 19.22 19.72 -0.23
CA ILE A 59 19.74 18.43 0.26
C ILE A 59 18.84 17.88 1.37
N ASP A 60 18.48 18.72 2.35
CA ASP A 60 17.62 18.33 3.46
C ASP A 60 16.20 17.97 2.98
N ALA A 61 15.62 18.74 2.06
CA ALA A 61 14.32 18.42 1.47
C ALA A 61 14.33 17.06 0.74
N LEU A 62 15.39 16.77 -0.03
CA LEU A 62 15.56 15.48 -0.71
C LEU A 62 15.72 14.33 0.28
N ASN A 63 16.49 14.50 1.36
CA ASN A 63 16.64 13.48 2.40
C ASN A 63 15.32 13.18 3.11
N ARG A 64 14.54 14.22 3.46
CA ARG A 64 13.20 14.05 4.04
C ARG A 64 12.24 13.33 3.10
N CYS A 65 12.28 13.67 1.81
CA CYS A 65 11.50 13.00 0.76
C CYS A 65 11.87 11.51 0.64
N GLY A 66 13.17 11.20 0.61
CA GLY A 66 13.66 9.82 0.60
C GLY A 66 13.21 9.04 1.82
N LEU A 67 13.34 9.61 3.03
CA LEU A 67 12.91 8.97 4.27
C LEU A 67 11.40 8.70 4.30
N MET A 68 10.58 9.63 3.81
CA MET A 68 9.13 9.44 3.69
C MET A 68 8.81 8.25 2.76
N HIS A 69 9.41 8.18 1.57
CA HIS A 69 9.17 7.07 0.65
C HIS A 69 9.65 5.72 1.20
N GLN A 70 10.76 5.70 1.93
CA GLN A 70 11.23 4.49 2.62
C GLN A 70 10.20 4.00 3.64
N ARG A 71 9.68 4.90 4.48
CA ARG A 71 8.64 4.55 5.47
C ARG A 71 7.38 3.98 4.81
N HIS A 72 6.95 4.53 3.68
CA HIS A 72 5.82 3.98 2.94
C HIS A 72 6.10 2.58 2.38
N TYR A 73 7.29 2.36 1.82
CA TYR A 73 7.72 1.04 1.34
C TYR A 73 7.70 -0.01 2.48
N ASP A 74 8.30 0.32 3.61
CA ASP A 74 8.37 -0.57 4.78
C ASP A 74 6.97 -0.86 5.35
N THR A 75 6.07 0.13 5.32
CA THR A 75 4.68 -0.04 5.75
C THR A 75 3.94 -1.05 4.87
N ILE A 76 4.08 -0.94 3.54
CA ILE A 76 3.46 -1.90 2.60
C ILE A 76 4.03 -3.30 2.84
N LEU A 77 5.35 -3.45 2.98
CA LEU A 77 5.98 -4.74 3.26
C LEU A 77 5.49 -5.37 4.57
N LYS A 78 5.29 -4.56 5.61
CA LYS A 78 4.75 -5.02 6.89
C LYS A 78 3.33 -5.58 6.74
N HIS A 79 2.50 -4.96 5.90
CA HIS A 79 1.15 -5.47 5.62
C HIS A 79 1.14 -6.75 4.77
N LEU A 80 2.13 -6.91 3.89
CA LEU A 80 2.27 -8.11 3.06
C LEU A 80 2.86 -9.32 3.81
N ASN A 81 3.62 -9.09 4.89
CA ASN A 81 4.26 -10.14 5.69
C ASN A 81 3.84 -10.04 7.18
N PRO A 82 2.57 -10.30 7.51
CA PRO A 82 2.08 -10.17 8.89
C PRO A 82 2.78 -11.10 9.88
N ASP A 83 3.21 -12.29 9.44
CA ASP A 83 3.86 -13.30 10.29
C ASP A 83 5.25 -12.88 10.81
N GLN A 84 5.93 -11.94 10.15
CA GLN A 84 7.21 -11.42 10.63
C GLN A 84 7.08 -10.51 11.87
N ASN A 85 5.88 -9.99 12.18
CA ASN A 85 5.66 -9.12 13.34
C ASN A 85 5.09 -9.83 14.58
N GLN A 86 4.64 -11.08 14.48
CA GLN A 86 4.03 -11.80 15.61
C GLN A 86 5.04 -12.37 16.61
N GLY A 87 6.33 -12.44 16.27
CA GLY A 87 7.38 -12.98 17.14
C GLY A 87 7.84 -12.10 18.31
N GLN A 88 7.37 -10.85 18.42
CA GLN A 88 7.85 -9.89 19.44
C GLN A 88 6.86 -9.53 20.56
N GLN A 89 5.62 -10.01 20.52
CA GLN A 89 4.60 -9.63 21.52
C GLN A 89 4.26 -10.73 22.55
N GLN A 90 4.93 -11.88 22.53
CA GLN A 90 4.66 -13.00 23.46
C GLN A 90 5.52 -13.03 24.74
N TYR A 91 6.27 -11.96 25.05
CA TYR A 91 6.93 -11.83 26.36
C TYR A 91 6.45 -10.56 27.07
N GLN A 92 5.25 -10.60 27.63
CA GLN A 92 4.82 -9.71 28.70
C GLN A 92 3.96 -10.48 29.70
#